data_AF-A0A2M9Y1F4-F1
#
_entry.id   AF-A0A2M9Y1F4-F1
#
_cell.length_a   1.000
_cell.length_b   1.000
_cell.length_c   1.000
_cell.angle_alpha   90.00
_cell.angle_beta   90.00
_cell.angle_gamma   90.00
#
_symmetry.space_group_name_H-M   'P 1'
#
loop_
_entity.id
_entity.type
_entity.pdbx_description
1 polymer ?
#
loop_
_entity_poly.entity_id
_entity_poly.type
_entity_poly.pdbx_seq_one_letter_code
_entity_poly.pdbx_strand_id
1 'polypeptide(L)'
;MNWFFFKKKQSLNLSPEAIERINEESRKLGIPQVLVLDLKQNPKDIGQVLIRFADRIPTDSGYLRCEGKDTEKKLSFGELRYELGKFYFYPNIDLEWKKTPNPGIQKITSNYTFSEVPIYLEKEEFYKLKPILKDCFLREGVASIYIKGTSCQLEICDLTLEKEKRISDDLLTYLSSLYQGPWEE
;
A
#
# COMPACT_ATOMS: atom_id res chain seq x y z
N MET A 1 13.59 -18.89 -27.03
CA MET A 1 14.47 -18.00 -26.24
C MET A 1 13.71 -17.63 -24.98
N ASN A 2 14.14 -18.10 -23.81
CA ASN A 2 13.51 -17.72 -22.54
C ASN A 2 13.95 -16.30 -22.18
N TRP A 3 13.04 -15.35 -22.36
CA TRP A 3 13.27 -13.96 -21.98
C TRP A 3 13.03 -13.82 -20.48
N PHE A 4 14.08 -13.99 -19.68
CA PHE A 4 14.04 -13.68 -18.26
C PHE A 4 13.99 -12.16 -18.10
N PHE A 5 12.78 -11.61 -17.94
CA PHE A 5 12.62 -10.27 -17.41
C PHE A 5 13.03 -10.30 -15.94
N PHE A 6 14.27 -9.90 -15.66
CA PHE A 6 14.66 -9.49 -14.31
C PHE A 6 13.78 -8.29 -13.93
N LYS A 7 12.69 -8.53 -13.19
CA LYS A 7 11.96 -7.45 -12.52
C LYS A 7 12.99 -6.73 -11.64
N LYS A 8 13.29 -5.46 -11.93
CA LYS A 8 14.09 -4.61 -11.04
C LYS A 8 13.50 -4.76 -9.63
N LYS A 9 14.36 -5.05 -8.64
CA LYS A 9 13.95 -5.13 -7.24
C LYS A 9 13.37 -3.76 -6.88
N GLN A 10 12.05 -3.67 -6.69
CA GLN A 10 11.38 -2.44 -6.31
C GLN A 10 11.87 -2.06 -4.91
N SER A 11 12.33 -0.83 -4.77
CA SER A 11 12.92 -0.30 -3.54
C SER A 11 12.24 1.00 -3.17
N LEU A 12 11.97 1.16 -1.88
CA LEU A 12 11.46 2.39 -1.29
C LEU A 12 12.29 3.59 -1.76
N ASN A 13 11.62 4.63 -2.23
CA ASN A 13 12.29 5.86 -2.67
C ASN A 13 12.61 6.76 -1.49
N LEU A 14 13.71 7.50 -1.59
CA LEU A 14 14.08 8.56 -0.65
C LEU A 14 14.14 9.89 -1.39
N SER A 15 13.47 10.89 -0.85
CA SER A 15 13.66 12.28 -1.27
C SER A 15 15.11 12.75 -1.02
N PRO A 16 15.59 13.74 -1.80
CA PRO A 16 16.89 14.37 -1.55
C PRO A 16 17.05 14.90 -0.12
N GLU A 17 16.00 15.52 0.42
CA GLU A 17 15.96 16.09 1.77
C GLU A 17 16.08 15.00 2.84
N ALA A 18 15.47 13.83 2.62
CA ALA A 18 15.64 12.69 3.52
C ALA A 18 17.08 12.19 3.54
N ILE A 19 17.74 12.10 2.38
CA ILE A 19 19.14 11.69 2.27
C ILE A 19 20.05 12.71 2.97
N GLU A 20 19.83 14.00 2.73
CA GLU A 20 20.57 15.07 3.38
C GLU A 20 20.46 14.99 4.90
N ARG A 21 19.25 14.82 5.43
CA ARG A 21 19.02 14.70 6.86
C ARG A 21 19.74 13.50 7.49
N ILE A 22 19.84 12.37 6.78
CA ILE A 22 20.59 11.19 7.25
C ILE A 22 22.09 11.47 7.29
N ASN A 23 22.61 12.16 6.28
CA ASN A 23 24.02 12.58 6.23
C ASN A 23 24.35 13.59 7.33
N GLU A 24 23.43 14.49 7.67
CA GLU A 24 23.56 15.39 8.82
C GLU A 24 23.64 14.63 10.14
N GLU A 25 22.75 13.67 10.39
CA GLU A 25 22.82 12.88 11.64
C GLU A 25 24.11 12.06 11.71
N SER A 26 24.56 11.53 10.57
CA SER A 26 25.85 10.83 10.46
C SER A 26 27.03 11.72 10.84
N ARG A 27 27.06 12.96 10.33
CA ARG A 27 28.10 13.94 10.66
C ARG A 27 28.05 14.36 12.13
N LYS A 28 26.85 14.56 12.67
CA LYS A 28 26.61 14.97 14.06
C LYS A 28 27.09 13.91 15.05
N LEU A 29 26.87 12.63 14.76
CA LEU A 29 27.28 11.52 15.63
C LEU A 29 28.71 11.01 15.34
N GLY A 30 29.32 11.43 14.22
CA GLY A 30 30.65 10.98 13.81
C GLY A 30 30.67 9.53 13.31
N ILE A 31 29.51 8.90 13.13
CA ILE A 31 29.35 7.51 12.69
C ILE A 31 28.24 7.43 11.63
N PRO A 32 28.40 6.61 10.57
CA PRO A 32 27.36 6.48 9.54
C PRO A 32 26.02 6.01 10.12
N GLN A 33 24.95 6.74 9.80
CA GLN A 33 23.58 6.44 10.21
C GLN A 33 22.74 5.94 9.04
N VAL A 34 21.69 5.19 9.35
CA VAL A 34 20.62 4.78 8.43
C VAL A 34 19.27 5.03 9.08
N LEU A 35 18.20 5.05 8.29
CA LEU A 35 16.83 5.00 8.80
C LEU A 35 16.36 3.56 8.90
N VAL A 36 15.87 3.20 10.08
CA VAL A 36 15.20 1.93 10.34
C VAL A 36 13.70 2.15 10.26
N LEU A 37 13.05 1.35 9.42
CA LEU A 37 11.62 1.37 9.18
C LEU A 37 10.96 0.11 9.75
N ASP A 38 9.89 0.32 10.50
CA ASP A 38 9.00 -0.73 10.99
C ASP A 38 7.57 -0.38 10.61
N LEU A 39 6.75 -1.39 10.31
CA LEU A 39 5.34 -1.22 10.00
C LEU A 39 4.52 -1.92 11.08
N LYS A 40 3.90 -1.12 11.94
CA LYS A 40 2.96 -1.61 12.95
C LYS A 40 1.56 -1.60 12.39
N GLN A 41 0.93 -2.77 12.35
CA GLN A 41 -0.47 -2.92 11.94
C GLN A 41 -1.22 -3.63 13.05
N ASN A 42 -2.37 -3.08 13.41
CA ASN A 42 -3.36 -3.79 14.22
C ASN A 42 -4.54 -4.13 13.32
N PRO A 43 -5.30 -5.21 13.57
CA PRO A 43 -6.45 -5.57 12.77
C PRO A 43 -7.47 -4.43 12.64
N LYS A 44 -7.60 -3.57 13.68
CA LYS A 44 -8.62 -2.52 13.75
C LYS A 44 -8.18 -1.14 13.26
N ASP A 45 -6.89 -0.86 13.22
CA ASP A 45 -6.36 0.49 13.03
C ASP A 45 -5.61 0.66 11.71
N ILE A 46 -5.43 1.91 11.32
CA ILE A 46 -4.54 2.34 10.24
C ILE A 46 -3.11 1.90 10.56
N GLY A 47 -2.39 1.41 9.56
CA GLY A 47 -0.99 1.01 9.69
C GLY A 47 -0.09 2.22 9.98
N GLN A 48 0.87 2.03 10.87
CA GLN A 48 1.82 3.07 11.27
C GLN A 48 3.23 2.70 10.83
N VAL A 49 3.85 3.58 10.05
CA VAL A 49 5.27 3.47 9.69
C VAL A 49 6.09 4.19 10.75
N LEU A 50 6.87 3.42 11.51
CA LEU A 50 7.81 3.95 12.48
C LEU A 50 9.16 4.15 11.81
N ILE A 51 9.76 5.32 12.03
CA ILE A 51 11.02 5.71 11.42
C ILE A 51 11.95 6.17 12.54
N ARG A 52 13.15 5.58 12.61
CA ARG A 52 14.19 5.94 13.59
C ARG A 52 15.56 5.91 12.96
N PHE A 53 16.48 6.71 13.50
CA PHE A 53 17.90 6.57 13.19
C PHE A 53 18.49 5.34 13.88
N ALA A 54 19.48 4.72 13.24
CA ALA A 54 20.34 3.73 13.84
C ALA A 54 21.73 3.73 13.18
N ASP A 55 22.70 3.22 13.92
CA ASP A 55 24.04 2.99 13.42
C ASP A 55 24.01 2.02 12.23
N ARG A 56 24.77 2.38 11.19
CA ARG A 56 24.93 1.52 10.02
C ARG A 56 25.69 0.25 10.40
N ILE A 57 25.19 -0.90 9.95
CA ILE A 57 25.83 -2.20 10.13
C ILE A 57 26.32 -2.75 8.79
N PRO A 58 27.25 -3.73 8.76
CA PRO A 58 27.83 -4.25 7.52
C PRO A 58 26.82 -4.83 6.52
N THR A 59 25.65 -5.28 6.98
CA THR A 59 24.60 -5.84 6.11
C THR A 59 23.72 -4.79 5.44
N ASP A 60 23.89 -3.49 5.75
CA ASP A 60 23.09 -2.44 5.13
C ASP A 60 23.58 -2.08 3.73
N SER A 61 22.70 -2.24 2.75
CA SER A 61 22.97 -1.92 1.35
C SER A 61 22.69 -0.45 0.97
N GLY A 62 22.30 0.40 1.91
CA GLY A 62 21.96 1.81 1.63
C GLY A 62 21.63 2.62 2.88
N TYR A 63 20.81 3.65 2.70
CA TYR A 63 20.35 4.55 3.76
C TYR A 63 19.16 4.00 4.58
N LEU A 64 18.64 2.83 4.21
CA LEU A 64 17.43 2.26 4.80
C LEU A 64 17.67 0.83 5.27
N ARG A 65 17.05 0.50 6.40
CA ARG A 65 16.91 -0.86 6.93
C ARG A 65 15.45 -1.09 7.30
N CYS A 66 14.83 -2.16 6.81
CA CYS A 66 13.47 -2.54 7.21
C CYS A 66 13.53 -3.64 8.28
N GLU A 67 12.68 -3.55 9.30
CA GLU A 67 12.48 -4.58 10.33
C GLU A 67 11.69 -5.76 9.74
N GLY A 68 12.34 -6.52 8.86
CA GLY A 68 11.80 -7.73 8.23
C GLY A 68 11.40 -7.57 6.76
N LYS A 69 11.31 -8.71 6.07
CA LYS A 69 11.01 -8.79 4.63
C LYS A 69 9.59 -8.38 4.29
N ASP A 70 8.64 -8.61 5.20
CA ASP A 70 7.24 -8.24 4.98
C ASP A 70 7.05 -6.72 5.01
N THR A 71 7.74 -6.04 5.93
CA THR A 71 7.83 -4.58 5.98
C THR A 71 8.51 -4.03 4.71
N GLU A 72 9.65 -4.60 4.30
CA GLU A 72 10.33 -4.22 3.06
C GLU A 72 9.38 -4.33 1.86
N LYS A 73 8.66 -5.45 1.73
CA LYS A 73 7.70 -5.68 0.65
C LYS A 73 6.54 -4.67 0.68
N LYS A 74 5.91 -4.44 1.84
CA LYS A 74 4.76 -3.54 1.97
C LYS A 74 5.11 -2.07 1.73
N LEU A 75 6.31 -1.64 2.13
CA LEU A 75 6.74 -0.26 1.97
C LEU A 75 7.44 0.00 0.63
N SER A 76 7.81 -1.05 -0.13
CA SER A 76 8.66 -0.95 -1.33
C SER A 76 8.18 0.00 -2.43
N PHE A 77 6.88 0.31 -2.50
CA PHE A 77 6.31 1.22 -3.50
C PHE A 77 6.24 2.68 -3.03
N GLY A 78 6.49 2.95 -1.76
CA GLY A 78 6.36 4.29 -1.21
C GLY A 78 7.58 5.18 -1.42
N GLU A 79 7.48 6.36 -0.83
CA GLU A 79 8.55 7.35 -0.74
C GLU A 79 8.67 7.86 0.69
N LEU A 80 9.90 7.99 1.18
CA LEU A 80 10.21 8.69 2.42
C LEU A 80 10.61 10.13 2.13
N ARG A 81 9.90 11.07 2.74
CA ARG A 81 10.17 12.50 2.69
C ARG A 81 10.57 13.05 4.04
N TYR A 82 11.49 14.01 4.06
CA TYR A 82 11.81 14.79 5.24
C TYR A 82 11.29 16.20 5.06
N GLU A 83 10.30 16.58 5.88
CA GLU A 83 9.67 17.90 5.82
C GLU A 83 9.17 18.28 7.22
N LEU A 84 9.10 19.58 7.50
CA LEU A 84 8.61 20.10 8.79
C LEU A 84 9.30 19.45 10.02
N GLY A 85 10.58 19.10 9.88
CA GLY A 85 11.38 18.49 10.94
C GLY A 85 11.15 16.99 11.17
N LYS A 86 10.30 16.33 10.38
CA LYS A 86 9.89 14.94 10.56
C LYS A 86 10.03 14.13 9.26
N PHE A 87 10.17 12.81 9.41
CA PHE A 87 10.06 11.89 8.29
C PHE A 87 8.61 11.47 8.10
N TYR A 88 8.16 11.49 6.85
CA TYR A 88 6.84 11.04 6.43
C TYR A 88 6.99 9.95 5.37
N PHE A 89 6.13 8.94 5.45
CA PHE A 89 6.01 7.90 4.43
C PHE A 89 4.78 8.17 3.58
N TYR A 90 4.99 8.20 2.27
CA TYR A 90 3.96 8.39 1.27
C TYR A 90 3.83 7.12 0.42
N PRO A 91 2.72 6.35 0.52
CA PRO A 91 2.49 5.21 -0.35
C PRO A 91 2.19 5.69 -1.78
N ASN A 92 2.94 5.22 -2.77
CA ASN A 92 2.63 5.50 -4.18
C ASN A 92 1.79 4.36 -4.74
N ILE A 93 0.46 4.54 -4.68
CA ILE A 93 -0.49 3.52 -5.10
C ILE A 93 -0.87 3.75 -6.54
N ASP A 94 -0.73 2.69 -7.33
CA ASP A 94 -1.26 2.63 -8.69
C ASP A 94 -2.54 1.80 -8.68
N LEU A 95 -3.58 2.31 -9.34
CA LEU A 95 -4.83 1.59 -9.60
C LEU A 95 -5.09 1.57 -11.10
N GLU A 96 -5.50 0.41 -11.60
CA GLU A 96 -5.82 0.21 -13.01
C GLU A 96 -7.14 -0.55 -13.14
N TRP A 97 -8.09 0.04 -13.87
CA TRP A 97 -9.35 -0.60 -14.24
C TRP A 97 -9.16 -1.42 -15.53
N LYS A 98 -9.59 -2.67 -15.46
CA LYS A 98 -9.50 -3.66 -16.54
C LYS A 98 -10.88 -4.19 -16.86
N LYS A 99 -11.21 -4.15 -18.15
CA LYS A 99 -12.41 -4.80 -18.68
C LYS A 99 -12.30 -6.30 -18.49
N THR A 100 -13.43 -6.94 -18.17
CA THR A 100 -13.56 -8.39 -18.19
C THR A 100 -14.47 -8.83 -19.32
N PRO A 101 -14.50 -10.13 -19.69
CA PRO A 101 -15.45 -10.64 -20.66
C PRO A 101 -16.92 -10.45 -20.25
N ASN A 102 -17.21 -10.32 -18.94
CA ASN A 102 -18.54 -10.04 -18.45
C ASN A 102 -18.70 -8.52 -18.23
N PRO A 103 -19.61 -7.83 -18.95
CA PRO A 103 -19.79 -6.38 -18.82
C PRO A 103 -20.25 -5.95 -17.43
N GLY A 104 -20.90 -6.83 -16.66
CA GLY A 104 -21.28 -6.57 -15.27
C GLY A 104 -20.15 -6.77 -14.27
N ILE A 105 -18.98 -7.27 -14.67
CA ILE A 105 -17.84 -7.50 -13.79
C ILE A 105 -16.68 -6.59 -14.20
N GLN A 106 -16.22 -5.80 -13.25
CA GLN A 106 -15.12 -4.87 -13.41
C GLN A 106 -13.94 -5.35 -12.57
N LYS A 107 -12.74 -5.31 -13.14
CA LYS A 107 -11.53 -5.74 -12.43
C LYS A 107 -10.63 -4.54 -12.17
N ILE A 108 -10.26 -4.34 -10.92
CA ILE A 108 -9.32 -3.33 -10.47
C ILE A 108 -8.04 -4.05 -10.05
N THR A 109 -6.89 -3.60 -10.54
CA THR A 109 -5.59 -4.10 -10.11
C THR A 109 -4.77 -3.00 -9.48
N SER A 110 -3.98 -3.33 -8.45
CA SER A 110 -3.06 -2.41 -7.79
C SER A 110 -1.62 -2.94 -7.77
N ASN A 111 -0.67 -2.06 -7.43
CA ASN A 111 0.66 -2.45 -6.99
C ASN A 111 0.69 -2.86 -5.50
N TYR A 112 -0.36 -2.54 -4.72
CA TYR A 112 -0.55 -3.01 -3.34
C TYR A 112 -1.49 -4.22 -3.25
N THR A 113 -1.29 -5.05 -2.22
CA THR A 113 -2.17 -6.19 -1.91
C THR A 113 -3.45 -5.69 -1.23
N PHE A 114 -4.62 -6.08 -1.75
CA PHE A 114 -5.90 -5.90 -1.07
C PHE A 114 -6.12 -6.95 0.03
N SER A 115 -5.84 -8.22 -0.28
CA SER A 115 -5.92 -9.36 0.65
C SER A 115 -4.99 -10.49 0.24
N GLU A 116 -4.28 -11.10 1.19
CA GLU A 116 -3.43 -12.27 0.93
C GLU A 116 -4.27 -13.55 0.70
N VAL A 117 -5.45 -13.63 1.34
CA VAL A 117 -6.39 -14.75 1.17
C VAL A 117 -7.52 -14.37 0.19
N PRO A 118 -8.01 -15.30 -0.65
CA PRO A 118 -9.17 -15.05 -1.49
C PRO A 118 -10.41 -14.76 -0.65
N ILE A 119 -11.14 -13.71 -1.03
CA ILE A 119 -12.38 -13.29 -0.38
C ILE A 119 -13.45 -13.19 -1.45
N TYR A 120 -14.61 -13.78 -1.18
CA TYR A 120 -15.84 -13.56 -1.95
C TYR A 120 -16.91 -13.10 -0.96
N LEU A 121 -17.62 -12.03 -1.29
CA LEU A 121 -18.72 -11.53 -0.48
C LEU A 121 -19.86 -11.05 -1.38
N GLU A 122 -21.07 -11.41 -1.00
CA GLU A 122 -22.29 -10.75 -1.49
C GLU A 122 -22.54 -9.46 -0.70
N LYS A 123 -23.38 -8.59 -1.24
CA LYS A 123 -23.75 -7.30 -0.65
C LYS A 123 -24.16 -7.39 0.82
N GLU A 124 -24.91 -8.43 1.19
CA GLU A 124 -25.41 -8.66 2.54
C GLU A 124 -24.28 -8.89 3.55
N GLU A 125 -23.08 -9.25 3.08
CA GLU A 125 -21.92 -9.55 3.91
C GLU A 125 -20.90 -8.42 3.98
N PHE A 126 -21.14 -7.28 3.29
CA PHE A 126 -20.21 -6.15 3.29
C PHE A 126 -20.02 -5.52 4.68
N TYR A 127 -20.89 -5.81 5.66
CA TYR A 127 -20.67 -5.40 7.05
C TYR A 127 -19.40 -5.99 7.68
N LYS A 128 -18.82 -7.05 7.10
CA LYS A 128 -17.55 -7.64 7.55
C LYS A 128 -16.32 -6.81 7.13
N LEU A 129 -16.49 -5.94 6.13
CA LEU A 129 -15.41 -5.14 5.57
C LEU A 129 -15.14 -3.89 6.41
N LYS A 130 -13.91 -3.37 6.30
CA LYS A 130 -13.57 -2.05 6.84
C LYS A 130 -14.59 -1.00 6.38
N PRO A 131 -14.95 -0.03 7.25
CA PRO A 131 -15.97 0.97 6.95
C PRO A 131 -15.79 1.66 5.59
N ILE A 132 -14.55 2.05 5.25
CA ILE A 132 -14.27 2.70 3.96
C ILE A 132 -14.63 1.82 2.74
N LEU A 133 -14.37 0.51 2.81
CA LEU A 133 -14.70 -0.41 1.73
C LEU A 133 -16.19 -0.71 1.70
N LYS A 134 -16.76 -0.99 2.87
CA LYS A 134 -18.20 -1.24 3.04
C LYS A 134 -19.02 -0.07 2.49
N ASP A 135 -18.73 1.14 2.94
CA ASP A 135 -19.47 2.35 2.58
C ASP A 135 -19.31 2.64 1.09
N CYS A 136 -18.09 2.49 0.55
CA CYS A 136 -17.84 2.59 -0.89
C CYS A 136 -18.72 1.62 -1.69
N PHE A 137 -18.64 0.32 -1.40
CA PHE A 137 -19.31 -0.70 -2.20
C PHE A 137 -20.84 -0.62 -2.08
N LEU A 138 -21.37 -0.32 -0.89
CA LEU A 138 -22.82 -0.12 -0.70
C LEU A 138 -23.32 1.13 -1.42
N ARG A 139 -22.61 2.26 -1.30
CA ARG A 139 -22.99 3.54 -1.91
C ARG A 139 -23.04 3.46 -3.44
N GLU A 140 -22.08 2.74 -4.04
CA GLU A 140 -21.95 2.68 -5.50
C GLU A 140 -22.79 1.56 -6.15
N GLY A 141 -23.46 0.75 -5.33
CA GLY A 141 -24.38 -0.30 -5.79
C GLY A 141 -23.68 -1.57 -6.25
N VAL A 142 -22.54 -1.91 -5.66
CA VAL A 142 -21.84 -3.17 -5.94
C VAL A 142 -22.67 -4.34 -5.40
N ALA A 143 -22.90 -5.34 -6.24
CA ALA A 143 -23.69 -6.54 -5.90
C ALA A 143 -22.86 -7.58 -5.17
N SER A 144 -21.65 -7.85 -5.66
CA SER A 144 -20.71 -8.80 -5.09
C SER A 144 -19.27 -8.35 -5.32
N ILE A 145 -18.35 -8.86 -4.51
CA ILE A 145 -16.92 -8.65 -4.69
C ILE A 145 -16.13 -9.95 -4.64
N TYR A 146 -15.03 -9.97 -5.40
CA TYR A 146 -13.97 -10.96 -5.24
C TYR A 146 -12.61 -10.27 -5.10
N ILE A 147 -11.91 -10.53 -4.00
CA ILE A 147 -10.60 -9.93 -3.70
C ILE A 147 -9.56 -11.03 -3.56
N LYS A 148 -8.43 -10.89 -4.27
CA LYS A 148 -7.27 -11.77 -4.11
C LYS A 148 -5.98 -11.10 -4.55
N GLY A 149 -4.99 -11.10 -3.67
CA GLY A 149 -3.70 -10.46 -3.91
C GLY A 149 -3.89 -8.99 -4.23
N THR A 150 -3.35 -8.56 -5.37
CA THR A 150 -3.45 -7.19 -5.86
C THR A 150 -4.67 -6.93 -6.76
N SER A 151 -5.63 -7.85 -6.79
CA SER A 151 -6.83 -7.76 -7.63
C SER A 151 -8.10 -7.65 -6.78
N CYS A 152 -8.98 -6.75 -7.18
CA CYS A 152 -10.34 -6.59 -6.68
C CYS A 152 -11.30 -6.65 -7.88
N GLN A 153 -12.30 -7.52 -7.84
CA GLN A 153 -13.35 -7.61 -8.85
C GLN A 153 -14.66 -7.18 -8.23
N LEU A 154 -15.38 -6.32 -8.93
CA LEU A 154 -16.67 -5.78 -8.52
C LEU A 154 -17.73 -6.24 -9.52
N GLU A 155 -18.81 -6.80 -9.04
CA GLU A 155 -20.03 -6.98 -9.84
C GLU A 155 -20.88 -5.70 -9.74
N ILE A 156 -20.94 -4.94 -10.82
CA ILE A 156 -21.61 -3.65 -10.93
C ILE A 156 -22.14 -3.45 -12.36
N CYS A 157 -23.47 -3.43 -12.50
CA CYS A 157 -24.13 -3.41 -13.81
C CYS A 157 -24.22 -2.03 -14.47
N ASP A 158 -24.10 -0.95 -13.69
CA ASP A 158 -24.34 0.44 -14.10
C ASP A 158 -23.13 1.34 -13.78
N LEU A 159 -21.91 0.87 -14.08
CA LEU A 159 -20.70 1.66 -13.85
C LEU A 159 -20.68 2.90 -14.77
N THR A 160 -20.65 4.08 -14.16
CA THR A 160 -20.35 5.36 -14.85
C THR A 160 -18.93 5.83 -14.50
N LEU A 161 -18.41 6.79 -15.27
CA LEU A 161 -17.10 7.41 -15.00
C LEU A 161 -17.04 8.07 -13.62
N GLU A 162 -18.15 8.65 -13.15
CA GLU A 162 -18.23 9.27 -11.82
C GLU A 162 -18.20 8.22 -10.71
N LYS A 163 -18.86 7.06 -10.90
CA LYS A 163 -18.75 5.93 -9.97
C LYS A 163 -17.33 5.39 -9.94
N GLU A 164 -16.73 5.17 -11.12
CA GLU A 164 -15.34 4.71 -11.26
C GLU A 164 -14.36 5.60 -10.49
N LYS A 165 -14.51 6.93 -10.63
CA LYS A 165 -13.69 7.91 -9.92
C LYS A 165 -13.86 7.79 -8.40
N ARG A 166 -15.09 7.80 -7.88
CA ARG A 166 -15.35 7.71 -6.44
C ARG A 166 -14.85 6.41 -5.83
N ILE A 167 -15.05 5.29 -6.52
CA ILE A 167 -14.51 3.99 -6.10
C ILE A 167 -12.99 4.06 -6.05
N SER A 168 -12.35 4.65 -7.07
CA SER A 168 -10.89 4.80 -7.10
C SER A 168 -10.39 5.62 -5.93
N ASP A 169 -11.02 6.75 -5.61
CA ASP A 169 -10.64 7.62 -4.49
C ASP A 169 -10.73 6.88 -3.13
N ASP A 170 -11.81 6.13 -2.91
CA ASP A 170 -11.99 5.34 -1.68
C ASP A 170 -10.98 4.18 -1.60
N LEU A 171 -10.69 3.50 -2.71
CA LEU A 171 -9.68 2.43 -2.76
C LEU A 171 -8.26 2.96 -2.57
N LEU A 172 -7.92 4.13 -3.11
CA LEU A 172 -6.65 4.80 -2.85
C LEU A 172 -6.50 5.15 -1.37
N THR A 173 -7.56 5.63 -0.74
CA THR A 173 -7.58 5.94 0.69
C THR A 173 -7.43 4.66 1.53
N TYR A 174 -8.12 3.57 1.16
CA TYR A 174 -8.00 2.28 1.83
C TYR A 174 -6.57 1.73 1.73
N LEU A 175 -5.99 1.71 0.53
CA LEU A 175 -4.64 1.17 0.30
C LEU A 175 -3.55 2.04 0.95
N SER A 176 -3.74 3.36 1.01
CA SER A 176 -2.80 4.29 1.65
C SER A 176 -2.84 4.22 3.17
N SER A 177 -3.94 3.73 3.73
CA SER A 177 -4.08 3.51 5.17
C SER A 177 -3.27 2.31 5.68
N LEU A 178 -2.66 1.51 4.79
CA LEU A 178 -1.82 0.36 5.15
C LEU A 178 -2.50 -0.56 6.18
N TYR A 179 -3.78 -0.88 6.00
CA TYR A 179 -4.46 -1.86 6.84
C TYR A 179 -3.80 -3.24 6.73
N GLN A 180 -3.94 -4.07 7.77
CA GLN A 180 -3.47 -5.46 7.72
C GLN A 180 -4.24 -6.28 6.68
N GLY A 181 -5.52 -5.96 6.50
CA GLY A 181 -6.42 -6.60 5.55
C GLY A 181 -7.76 -5.88 5.49
N PRO A 182 -8.70 -6.40 4.68
CA PRO A 182 -9.96 -5.71 4.39
C PRO A 182 -11.03 -5.90 5.47
N TRP A 183 -10.78 -6.73 6.49
CA TRP A 183 -11.73 -7.09 7.52
C TRP A 183 -11.83 -6.03 8.62
N GLU A 184 -13.03 -5.81 9.13
CA GLU A 184 -13.22 -4.99 10.33
C GLU A 184 -12.75 -5.73 11.61
N GLU A 185 -12.93 -7.06 11.64
CA GLU A 185 -12.71 -7.96 12.79
C GLU A 185 -11.31 -8.60 12.84
#